data_AF-G2Y4N7-F1
#
_entry.id   AF-G2Y4N7-F1
#
_cell.length_a   1.000
_cell.length_b   1.000
_cell.length_c   1.000
_cell.angle_alpha   90.00
_cell.angle_beta   90.00
_cell.angle_gamma   90.00
#
_symmetry.space_group_name_H-M   'P 1'
#
loop_
_entity.id
_entity.type
_entity.pdbx_description
1 polymer ?
#
loop_
_entity_poly.entity_id
_entity_poly.type
_entity_poly.pdbx_seq_one_letter_code
_entity_poly.pdbx_strand_id
1 'polypeptide(L)'
;MDGMKPAELVANFRKFDLAQTRQAMSTFQAQSDIIASDLTKARKLIYDIEEQLRLWVDGYERSSHRSRQKMEPEIRRLLKNGENALLELKKRQEVLEKAEKRGIAIDELLRKHLKSLLEREMGQNA
;
A
#
# COMPACT_ATOMS: atom_id res chain seq x y z
N MET A 1 -9.28 0.05 14.75
CA MET A 1 -9.42 1.45 15.20
C MET A 1 -10.49 2.09 14.35
N ASP A 2 -11.69 2.22 14.91
CA ASP A 2 -12.76 3.00 14.29
C ASP A 2 -12.24 4.42 14.00
N GLY A 3 -12.42 4.83 12.75
CA GLY A 3 -11.72 5.94 12.15
C GLY A 3 -12.14 7.27 12.75
N MET A 4 -11.20 7.93 13.41
CA MET A 4 -11.27 9.37 13.68
C MET A 4 -11.62 10.07 12.35
N LYS A 5 -12.68 10.86 12.36
CA LYS A 5 -13.15 11.54 11.14
C LYS A 5 -12.07 12.50 10.65
N PRO A 6 -11.96 12.77 9.33
CA PRO A 6 -10.97 13.70 8.80
C PRO A 6 -10.98 15.07 9.53
N ALA A 7 -12.16 15.57 9.90
CA ALA A 7 -12.32 16.82 10.64
C ALA A 7 -11.73 16.76 12.07
N GLU A 8 -11.88 15.62 12.76
CA GLU A 8 -11.34 15.42 14.11
C GLU A 8 -9.81 15.31 14.07
N LEU A 9 -9.27 14.65 13.05
CA LEU A 9 -7.83 14.55 12.83
C LEU A 9 -7.20 15.93 12.59
N VAL A 10 -7.82 16.74 11.73
CA VAL A 10 -7.39 18.13 11.48
C VAL A 10 -7.48 18.98 12.75
N ALA A 11 -8.56 18.84 13.52
CA ALA A 11 -8.74 19.57 14.78
C ALA A 11 -7.66 19.20 15.82
N ASN A 12 -7.22 17.94 15.83
CA ASN A 12 -6.14 17.50 16.71
C ASN A 12 -4.77 18.01 16.25
N PHE A 13 -4.45 17.96 14.96
CA PHE A 13 -3.20 18.51 14.44
C PHE A 13 -3.06 20.01 14.72
N ARG A 14 -4.16 20.77 14.65
CA ARG A 14 -4.15 22.21 14.99
C ARG A 14 -3.71 22.52 16.42
N LYS A 15 -3.81 21.55 17.34
CA LYS A 15 -3.37 21.71 18.74
C LYS A 15 -1.88 21.44 18.93
N PHE A 16 -1.20 20.87 17.92
CA PHE A 16 0.21 20.53 18.04
C PHE A 16 1.06 21.80 18.00
N ASP A 17 1.99 21.88 18.94
CA ASP A 17 3.09 22.84 18.85
C ASP A 17 4.13 22.40 17.80
N LEU A 18 5.20 23.18 17.64
CA LEU A 18 6.24 22.93 16.64
C LEU A 18 6.95 21.57 16.86
N ALA A 19 7.24 21.22 18.12
CA ALA A 19 7.94 19.98 18.46
C ALA A 19 7.04 18.77 18.22
N GLN A 20 5.78 18.84 18.67
CA GLN A 20 4.76 17.81 18.45
C GLN A 20 4.48 17.61 16.96
N THR A 21 4.42 18.69 16.18
CA THR A 21 4.24 18.62 14.72
C THR A 21 5.40 17.90 14.05
N ARG A 22 6.65 18.23 14.41
CA ARG A 22 7.85 17.55 13.88
C ARG A 22 7.89 16.07 14.25
N GLN A 23 7.56 15.73 15.49
CA GLN A 23 7.51 14.34 15.94
C GLN A 23 6.44 13.54 15.19
N ALA A 24 5.25 14.13 15.00
CA ALA A 24 4.17 13.53 14.25
C ALA A 24 4.58 13.26 12.79
N MET A 25 5.22 14.25 12.13
CA MET A 25 5.74 14.08 10.78
C MET A 25 6.72 12.92 10.67
N SER A 26 7.69 12.82 11.59
CA SER A 26 8.65 11.69 11.59
C SER A 26 7.95 10.34 11.75
N THR A 27 6.93 10.27 12.61
CA THR A 27 6.16 9.04 12.85
C THR A 27 5.37 8.63 11.59
N PHE A 28 4.68 9.58 10.96
CA PHE A 28 3.91 9.32 9.74
C PHE A 28 4.82 9.01 8.54
N GLN A 29 6.00 9.63 8.45
CA GLN A 29 6.98 9.30 7.42
C GLN A 29 7.42 7.84 7.54
N ALA A 30 7.81 7.39 8.74
CA ALA A 30 8.22 6.00 8.96
C ALA A 30 7.09 5.00 8.62
N GLN A 31 5.83 5.34 8.94
CA GLN A 31 4.67 4.53 8.55
C GLN A 31 4.47 4.52 7.03
N SER A 32 4.62 5.68 6.38
CA SER A 32 4.52 5.81 4.92
C SER A 32 5.56 4.95 4.22
N ASP A 33 6.80 4.97 4.70
CA ASP A 33 7.91 4.19 4.13
C ASP A 33 7.65 2.67 4.22
N ILE A 34 7.09 2.22 5.35
CA ILE A 34 6.66 0.82 5.52
C ILE A 34 5.56 0.47 4.53
N ILE A 35 4.52 1.31 4.40
CA ILE A 35 3.40 1.09 3.47
C ILE A 35 3.91 1.04 2.02
N ALA A 36 4.79 1.96 1.64
CA ALA A 36 5.38 1.99 0.30
C ALA A 36 6.18 0.72 0.03
N SER A 37 7.02 0.28 0.97
CA SER A 37 7.78 -0.97 0.86
C SER A 37 6.86 -2.19 0.68
N ASP A 38 5.81 -2.29 1.50
CA ASP A 38 4.85 -3.39 1.43
C ASP A 38 4.05 -3.37 0.13
N LEU A 39 3.70 -2.19 -0.38
CA LEU A 39 3.01 -2.03 -1.66
C LEU A 39 3.90 -2.47 -2.83
N THR A 40 5.18 -2.12 -2.82
CA THR A 40 6.15 -2.61 -3.81
C THR A 40 6.27 -4.12 -3.78
N LYS A 41 6.37 -4.73 -2.59
CA LYS A 41 6.43 -6.19 -2.44
C LYS A 41 5.15 -6.87 -2.94
N ALA A 42 3.97 -6.33 -2.61
CA ALA A 42 2.69 -6.87 -3.06
C ALA A 42 2.58 -6.85 -4.60
N ARG A 43 2.92 -5.71 -5.23
CA ARG A 43 2.93 -5.57 -6.70
C ARG A 43 3.87 -6.56 -7.37
N LYS A 44 5.08 -6.72 -6.82
CA LYS A 44 6.05 -7.69 -7.32
C LYS A 44 5.51 -9.12 -7.22
N LEU A 45 4.98 -9.52 -6.07
CA LEU A 45 4.43 -10.86 -5.88
C LEU A 45 3.25 -11.15 -6.81
N ILE A 46 2.37 -10.17 -7.04
CA ILE A 46 1.28 -10.29 -8.02
C ILE A 46 1.86 -10.57 -9.41
N TYR A 47 2.83 -9.76 -9.85
CA TYR A 47 3.49 -9.95 -11.14
C TYR A 47 4.16 -11.33 -11.25
N ASP A 48 4.92 -11.73 -10.24
CA ASP A 48 5.64 -13.01 -10.23
C ASP A 48 4.67 -14.20 -10.33
N ILE A 49 3.51 -14.14 -9.64
CA ILE A 49 2.48 -15.18 -9.71
C ILE A 49 1.79 -15.17 -11.09
N GLU A 50 1.40 -13.99 -11.60
CA GLU A 50 0.80 -13.88 -12.94
C GLU A 50 1.72 -14.44 -14.03
N GLU A 51 3.01 -14.12 -13.96
CA GLU A 51 4.03 -14.63 -14.87
C GLU A 51 4.19 -16.15 -14.75
N GLN A 52 4.29 -16.69 -13.54
CA GLN A 52 4.38 -18.14 -13.34
C GLN A 52 3.17 -18.87 -13.89
N LEU A 53 1.95 -18.42 -13.58
CA LEU A 53 0.72 -19.04 -14.09
C LEU A 53 0.67 -19.00 -15.62
N ARG A 54 1.08 -17.88 -16.24
CA ARG A 54 1.18 -17.78 -17.70
C ARG A 54 2.14 -18.81 -18.27
N LEU A 55 3.34 -18.95 -17.70
CA LEU A 55 4.32 -19.94 -18.16
C LEU A 55 3.81 -21.38 -18.05
N TRP A 56 3.03 -21.69 -17.01
CA TRP A 56 2.39 -22.99 -16.86
C TRP A 56 1.33 -23.25 -17.94
N VAL A 57 0.50 -22.25 -18.25
CA VAL A 57 -0.50 -22.33 -19.32
C VAL A 57 0.17 -22.50 -20.68
N ASP A 58 1.17 -21.67 -21.00
CA ASP A 58 1.92 -21.76 -22.25
C ASP A 58 2.56 -23.14 -22.43
N GLY A 59 3.16 -23.67 -21.36
CA GLY A 59 3.75 -25.01 -21.34
C GLY A 59 2.72 -26.11 -21.57
N TYR A 60 1.52 -25.98 -20.98
CA TYR A 60 0.41 -26.89 -21.21
C TYR A 60 -0.06 -26.88 -22.66
N GLU A 61 -0.28 -25.70 -23.23
CA GLU A 61 -0.80 -25.53 -24.58
C GLU A 61 0.16 -26.10 -25.64
N ARG A 62 1.47 -25.92 -25.43
CA ARG A 62 2.52 -26.47 -26.30
C ARG A 62 2.74 -27.97 -26.14
N SER A 63 2.19 -28.58 -25.10
CA SER A 63 2.39 -30.00 -24.82
C SER A 63 1.54 -30.89 -25.75
N SER A 64 2.05 -32.10 -26.02
CA SER A 64 1.31 -33.10 -26.79
C SER A 64 0.01 -33.49 -26.08
N HIS A 65 -0.99 -33.97 -26.83
CA HIS A 65 -2.30 -34.34 -26.27
C HIS A 65 -2.21 -35.32 -25.09
N ARG A 66 -1.38 -36.36 -25.22
CA ARG A 66 -1.13 -37.35 -24.16
C ARG A 66 -0.49 -36.73 -22.91
N SER A 67 0.37 -35.74 -23.09
CA SER A 67 1.02 -35.04 -21.97
C SER A 67 0.03 -34.10 -21.28
N ARG A 68 -0.80 -33.39 -22.05
CA ARG A 68 -1.87 -32.55 -21.53
C ARG A 68 -2.83 -33.34 -20.64
N GLN A 69 -3.32 -34.49 -21.08
CA GLN A 69 -4.20 -35.35 -20.28
C GLN A 69 -3.58 -35.74 -18.91
N LYS A 70 -2.26 -35.96 -18.87
CA LYS A 70 -1.55 -36.28 -17.62
C LYS A 70 -1.36 -35.07 -16.72
N MET A 71 -1.12 -33.90 -17.29
CA MET A 71 -0.83 -32.66 -16.56
C MET A 71 -2.12 -31.94 -16.09
N GLU A 72 -3.24 -32.17 -16.77
CA GLU A 72 -4.47 -31.40 -16.59
C GLU A 72 -5.00 -31.33 -15.14
N PRO A 73 -5.00 -32.41 -14.35
CA PRO A 73 -5.41 -32.32 -12.95
C PRO A 73 -4.54 -31.37 -12.12
N GLU A 74 -3.22 -31.44 -12.34
CA GLU A 74 -2.25 -30.62 -11.60
C GLU A 74 -2.32 -29.16 -12.04
N ILE A 75 -2.48 -28.89 -13.33
CA ILE A 75 -2.61 -27.53 -13.84
C ILE A 75 -3.89 -26.86 -13.34
N ARG A 76 -5.02 -27.58 -13.32
CA ARG A 76 -6.26 -27.04 -12.73
C ARG A 76 -6.08 -26.68 -11.27
N ARG A 77 -5.36 -27.50 -10.50
CA ARG A 77 -5.06 -27.25 -9.09
C ARG A 77 -4.16 -26.01 -8.91
N LEU A 78 -3.09 -25.91 -9.70
CA LEU A 78 -2.16 -24.78 -9.68
C LEU A 78 -2.85 -23.47 -10.06
N LEU A 79 -3.65 -23.47 -11.13
CA LEU A 79 -4.40 -22.30 -11.57
C LEU A 79 -5.37 -21.83 -10.49
N LYS A 80 -6.17 -22.72 -9.92
CA LYS A 80 -7.12 -22.38 -8.84
C LYS A 80 -6.40 -21.78 -7.62
N ASN A 81 -5.27 -22.36 -7.23
CA ASN A 81 -4.50 -21.85 -6.10
C ASN A 81 -3.88 -20.48 -6.40
N GLY A 82 -3.36 -20.30 -7.62
CA GLY A 82 -2.82 -19.04 -8.09
C GLY A 82 -3.87 -17.94 -8.16
N GLU A 83 -5.04 -18.21 -8.71
CA GLU A 83 -6.17 -17.28 -8.75
C GLU A 83 -6.60 -16.83 -7.35
N ASN A 84 -6.72 -17.77 -6.41
CA ASN A 84 -7.03 -17.44 -5.00
C ASN A 84 -5.95 -16.57 -4.36
N ALA A 85 -4.67 -16.89 -4.59
CA ALA A 85 -3.55 -16.10 -4.07
C ALA A 85 -3.55 -14.68 -4.67
N LEU A 86 -3.79 -14.55 -5.98
CA LEU A 86 -3.89 -13.25 -6.65
C LEU A 86 -5.05 -12.42 -6.12
N LEU A 87 -6.21 -13.02 -5.88
CA LEU A 87 -7.36 -12.33 -5.31
C LEU A 87 -7.04 -11.72 -3.94
N GLU A 88 -6.44 -12.50 -3.05
CA GLU A 88 -6.07 -12.03 -1.71
C GLU A 88 -4.96 -10.96 -1.76
N LEU A 89 -3.96 -11.13 -2.64
CA LEU A 89 -2.91 -10.12 -2.82
C LEU A 89 -3.45 -8.81 -3.40
N LYS A 90 -4.38 -8.85 -4.37
CA LYS A 90 -5.01 -7.66 -4.94
C LYS A 90 -5.86 -6.91 -3.91
N LYS A 91 -6.62 -7.63 -3.06
CA LYS A 91 -7.32 -7.02 -1.92
C LYS A 91 -6.34 -6.33 -0.97
N ARG A 92 -5.22 -6.99 -0.64
CA ARG A 92 -4.18 -6.39 0.21
C ARG A 92 -3.55 -5.16 -0.46
N GLN A 93 -3.28 -5.21 -1.75
CA GLN A 93 -2.79 -4.06 -2.52
C GLN A 93 -3.76 -2.88 -2.43
N GLU A 94 -5.06 -3.09 -2.62
CA GLU A 94 -6.06 -2.01 -2.51
C GLU A 94 -6.09 -1.38 -1.11
N VAL A 95 -5.95 -2.18 -0.06
CA VAL A 95 -5.87 -1.68 1.32
C VAL A 95 -4.62 -0.82 1.51
N LEU A 96 -3.47 -1.28 1.00
CA LEU A 96 -2.21 -0.54 1.06
C LEU A 96 -2.27 0.76 0.26
N GLU A 97 -2.86 0.77 -0.94
CA GLU A 97 -3.04 1.98 -1.75
C GLU A 97 -3.97 3.00 -1.08
N LYS A 98 -5.03 2.52 -0.40
CA LYS A 98 -5.87 3.39 0.43
C LYS A 98 -5.10 3.97 1.61
N ALA A 99 -4.23 3.18 2.24
CA ALA A 99 -3.41 3.63 3.35
C ALA A 99 -2.35 4.66 2.90
N GLU A 100 -1.68 4.41 1.76
CA GLU A 100 -0.70 5.32 1.15
C GLU A 100 -1.34 6.68 0.84
N LYS A 101 -2.51 6.69 0.18
CA LYS A 101 -3.24 7.94 -0.10
C LYS A 101 -3.60 8.72 1.16
N ARG A 102 -3.99 8.03 2.23
CA ARG A 102 -4.25 8.66 3.54
C ARG A 102 -2.96 9.22 4.14
N GLY A 103 -1.86 8.49 4.07
CA GLY A 103 -0.55 8.93 4.54
C GLY A 103 -0.10 10.22 3.85
N ILE A 104 -0.23 10.29 2.52
CA ILE A 104 0.09 11.49 1.73
C ILE A 104 -0.77 12.69 2.18
N ALA A 105 -2.08 12.49 2.34
CA ALA A 105 -2.98 13.56 2.78
C ALA A 105 -2.63 14.07 4.19
N ILE A 106 -2.22 13.18 5.10
CA ILE A 106 -1.79 13.54 6.45
C ILE A 106 -0.47 14.33 6.42
N ASP A 107 0.51 13.89 5.63
CA ASP A 107 1.78 14.59 5.47
C ASP A 107 1.58 16.02 4.96
N GLU A 108 0.72 16.21 3.95
CA GLU A 108 0.37 17.54 3.45
C GLU A 108 -0.26 18.44 4.54
N LEU A 109 -1.15 17.89 5.36
CA LEU A 109 -1.78 18.62 6.46
C LEU A 109 -0.74 19.04 7.51
N LEU A 110 0.17 18.14 7.89
CA LEU A 110 1.23 18.43 8.85
C LEU A 110 2.22 19.47 8.32
N ARG A 111 2.58 19.41 7.03
CA ARG A 111 3.43 20.42 6.39
C ARG A 111 2.78 21.81 6.38
N LYS A 112 1.48 21.88 6.06
CA LYS A 112 0.72 23.15 6.10
C LYS A 112 0.66 23.71 7.52
N HIS A 113 0.43 22.87 8.52
CA HIS A 113 0.42 23.28 9.92
C HIS A 113 1.80 23.75 10.38
N LEU A 114 2.86 23.00 10.07
CA LEU A 114 4.24 23.38 10.39
C LEU A 114 4.59 24.75 9.79
N LYS A 115 4.22 25.00 8.53
CA LYS A 115 4.44 26.30 7.87
C LYS A 115 3.74 27.43 8.64
N SER A 116 2.47 27.23 9.02
CA SER A 116 1.73 28.24 9.79
C SER A 116 2.34 28.51 11.17
N LEU A 117 2.86 27.48 11.84
CA LEU A 117 3.56 27.65 13.12
C LEU A 117 4.84 28.47 12.95
N LEU A 118 5.65 28.17 11.93
CA LEU A 118 6.88 28.90 11.63
C LEU A 118 6.60 30.38 11.28
N GLU A 119 5.56 30.66 10.49
CA GLU A 119 5.15 32.03 10.17
C GLU A 119 4.75 32.82 11.42
N ARG A 120 4.07 32.17 12.38
CA ARG A 120 3.70 32.81 13.66
C ARG A 120 4.93 33.10 14.53
N GLU A 121 5.87 32.16 14.64
CA GLU A 121 7.11 32.38 15.39
C GLU A 121 7.97 33.49 14.77
N MET A 122 8.03 33.59 13.44
CA MET A 122 8.76 34.67 12.76
C MET A 122 8.06 36.02 12.89
N GLY A 123 6.73 36.08 12.79
CA GLY A 123 5.96 37.32 12.93
C GLY A 123 5.84 37.84 14.36
N GLN A 124 6.11 37.01 15.37
CA GLN A 124 6.20 37.42 16.77
C GLN A 124 7.62 37.91 17.16
N ASN A 125 8.63 37.63 16.33
CA ASN A 125 10.02 38.02 16.54
C ASN A 125 10.45 39.20 15.64
N ALA A 126 9.50 39.87 14.98
CA ALA A 126 9.70 41.06 14.15
C ALA A 126 9.04 42.28 14.81
#